data_AF-A0A1F8LPQ6-F1
#
_entry.id   AF-A0A1F8LPQ6-F1
#
_cell.length_a   1.000
_cell.length_b   1.000
_cell.length_c   1.000
_cell.angle_alpha   90.00
_cell.angle_beta   90.00
_cell.angle_gamma   90.00
#
_symmetry.space_group_name_H-M   'P 1'
#
loop_
_entity.id
_entity.type
_entity.pdbx_description
1 polymer ?
#
loop_
_entity_poly.entity_id
_entity_poly.type
_entity_poly.pdbx_seq_one_letter_code
_entity_poly.pdbx_strand_id
1 'polypeptide(L)'
;MAPPRGVIGEDEELVAGRRPVEEAFAAGRPAHRLLVVPQRRAALDSLVLHATRLRIPVVEMEGGTLTALAGFDGHQGVALVVAARRYAALEDVIARALARGEPPFVLVLDSLEDPQNLGTLLRSADAAGVHGVLFPTRRAAPLTPAAVKASAGASEHLLLVAADDLAGALAELHRRGLRVVGAEAGAPLTHRDADLRGALAVVVGSEGRGLSAPVRHRVDLFVRIPMRGRVASLNAAVAGSILLFEAVAQRADPRAQAAPPATPDPAAEGRGPVSPAGSEPAGTGGKSHGPSPAGGSSVLPGEAMALPARRSARRRTVPPTPRA
;
A
#
# COMPACT_ATOMS: atom_id res chain seq x y z
N MET A 1 -1.68 25.22 -7.71
CA MET A 1 -1.35 25.72 -9.06
C MET A 1 -1.56 24.57 -10.02
N ALA A 2 -2.42 24.70 -11.03
CA ALA A 2 -2.63 23.60 -11.99
C ALA A 2 -1.34 23.37 -12.80
N PRO A 3 -1.00 22.11 -13.15
CA PRO A 3 0.19 21.82 -13.96
C PRO A 3 0.09 22.57 -15.31
N PRO A 4 1.22 23.06 -15.85
CA PRO A 4 1.21 23.76 -17.14
C PRO A 4 0.66 22.83 -18.23
N ARG A 5 -0.45 23.24 -18.85
CA ARG A 5 -1.13 22.48 -19.91
C ARG A 5 -0.21 22.36 -21.13
N GLY A 6 -0.08 21.15 -21.68
CA GLY A 6 0.60 20.89 -22.96
C GLY A 6 2.03 20.33 -22.90
N VAL A 7 2.60 20.08 -21.71
CA VAL A 7 3.95 19.48 -21.59
C VAL A 7 3.93 17.95 -21.60
N ILE A 8 2.82 17.35 -21.16
CA ILE A 8 2.56 15.91 -21.15
C ILE A 8 1.25 15.71 -21.93
N GLY A 9 1.28 14.89 -22.98
CA GLY A 9 0.12 14.50 -23.77
C GLY A 9 -0.81 13.55 -23.00
N GLU A 10 -2.01 13.34 -23.52
CA GLU A 10 -3.02 12.46 -22.88
C GLU A 10 -2.56 10.99 -22.77
N ASP A 11 -1.71 10.55 -23.71
CA ASP A 11 -1.13 9.20 -23.75
C ASP A 11 0.32 9.14 -23.24
N GLU A 12 0.75 10.13 -22.46
CA GLU A 12 2.10 10.19 -21.88
C GLU A 12 2.07 10.11 -20.34
N GLU A 13 3.10 9.51 -19.77
CA GLU A 13 3.33 9.42 -18.33
C GLU A 13 4.64 10.15 -17.99
N LEU A 14 4.66 10.83 -16.84
CA LEU A 14 5.86 11.48 -16.32
C LEU A 14 6.51 10.63 -15.22
N VAL A 15 7.73 10.18 -15.48
CA VAL A 15 8.57 9.47 -14.50
C VAL A 15 9.62 10.44 -13.96
N ALA A 16 9.46 10.89 -12.71
CA ALA A 16 10.32 11.91 -12.12
C ALA A 16 11.29 11.34 -11.07
N GLY A 17 12.50 11.90 -11.00
CA GLY A 17 13.58 11.44 -10.12
C GLY A 17 14.62 10.59 -10.82
N ARG A 18 15.86 10.65 -10.33
CA ARG A 18 17.02 10.02 -11.00
C ARG A 18 16.86 8.50 -11.16
N ARG A 19 16.64 7.78 -10.06
CA ARG A 19 16.48 6.30 -10.10
C ARG A 19 15.27 5.85 -10.94
N PRO A 20 14.06 6.39 -10.74
CA PRO A 20 12.93 6.04 -11.63
C PRO A 20 13.22 6.25 -13.12
N VAL A 21 13.93 7.33 -13.48
CA VAL A 21 14.33 7.57 -14.88
C VAL A 21 15.36 6.53 -15.36
N GLU A 22 16.36 6.20 -14.54
CA GLU A 22 17.34 5.15 -14.84
C GLU A 22 16.64 3.80 -15.08
N GLU A 23 15.68 3.42 -14.23
CA GLU A 23 14.92 2.18 -14.36
C GLU A 23 13.97 2.19 -15.56
N ALA A 24 13.32 3.32 -15.88
CA ALA A 24 12.50 3.45 -17.06
C ALA A 24 13.31 3.26 -18.36
N PHE A 25 14.54 3.79 -18.40
CA PHE A 25 15.47 3.50 -19.49
C PHE A 25 15.86 2.02 -19.56
N ALA A 26 16.20 1.42 -18.41
CA ALA A 26 16.60 0.02 -18.33
C ALA A 26 15.47 -0.93 -18.77
N ALA A 27 14.22 -0.61 -18.41
CA ALA A 27 13.02 -1.34 -18.82
C ALA A 27 12.62 -1.11 -20.29
N GLY A 28 13.32 -0.24 -21.02
CA GLY A 28 13.03 0.03 -22.43
C GLY A 28 11.71 0.77 -22.65
N ARG A 29 11.27 1.58 -21.69
CA ARG A 29 10.05 2.39 -21.83
C ARG A 29 10.20 3.32 -23.05
N PRO A 30 9.20 3.37 -23.96
CA PRO A 30 9.22 4.31 -25.08
C PRO A 30 9.27 5.75 -24.54
N ALA A 31 10.43 6.38 -24.68
CA ALA A 31 10.70 7.69 -24.11
C ALA A 31 10.59 8.78 -25.17
N HIS A 32 9.86 9.84 -24.84
CA HIS A 32 9.59 10.95 -25.74
C HIS A 32 10.53 12.13 -25.49
N ARG A 33 10.75 12.50 -24.22
CA ARG A 33 11.53 13.69 -23.84
C ARG A 33 12.18 13.50 -22.47
N LEU A 34 13.44 13.90 -22.31
CA LEU A 34 14.10 14.02 -21.01
C LEU A 34 14.01 15.48 -20.54
N LEU A 35 13.42 15.73 -19.39
CA LEU A 35 13.29 17.05 -18.78
C LEU A 35 14.40 17.22 -17.73
N VAL A 36 15.16 18.32 -17.82
CA VAL A 36 16.32 18.57 -16.94
C VAL A 36 16.26 19.98 -16.38
N VAL A 37 16.57 20.12 -15.09
CA VAL A 37 16.80 21.43 -14.47
C VAL A 37 18.23 21.86 -14.77
N PRO A 38 18.48 23.03 -15.42
CA PRO A 38 19.81 23.46 -15.86
C PRO A 38 20.87 23.38 -14.76
N GLN A 39 20.54 23.82 -13.55
CA GLN A 39 21.44 23.85 -12.40
C GLN A 39 21.88 22.45 -11.94
N ARG A 40 21.18 21.40 -12.37
CA ARG A 40 21.46 19.99 -12.01
C ARG A 40 22.06 19.20 -13.16
N ARG A 41 22.21 19.80 -14.35
CA ARG A 41 22.65 19.12 -15.58
C ARG A 41 23.97 18.37 -15.40
N ALA A 42 24.97 19.00 -14.77
CA ALA A 42 26.27 18.37 -14.53
C ALA A 42 26.17 17.09 -13.67
N ALA A 43 25.28 17.06 -12.68
CA ALA A 43 25.04 15.88 -11.84
C ALA A 43 24.23 14.77 -12.55
N LEU A 44 23.67 15.08 -13.72
CA LEU A 44 22.81 14.23 -14.53
C LEU A 44 23.43 13.90 -15.89
N ASP A 45 24.72 14.18 -16.08
CA ASP A 45 25.40 14.08 -17.38
C ASP A 45 25.27 12.69 -18.00
N SER A 46 25.35 11.63 -17.19
CA SER A 46 25.16 10.24 -17.65
C SER A 46 23.77 10.00 -18.27
N LEU A 47 22.71 10.58 -17.68
CA LEU A 47 21.34 10.46 -18.19
C LEU A 47 21.14 11.30 -19.46
N VAL A 48 21.71 12.51 -19.49
CA VAL A 48 21.67 13.40 -20.65
C VAL A 48 22.38 12.77 -21.84
N LEU A 49 23.56 12.18 -21.62
CA LEU A 49 24.32 11.48 -22.64
C LEU A 49 23.57 10.24 -23.14
N HIS A 50 22.96 9.47 -22.24
CA HIS A 50 22.17 8.30 -22.60
C HIS A 50 20.96 8.68 -23.47
N ALA A 51 20.19 9.69 -23.06
CA ALA A 51 19.07 10.21 -23.85
C ALA A 51 19.52 10.71 -25.24
N THR A 52 20.64 11.45 -25.30
CA THR A 52 21.22 11.94 -26.55
C THR A 52 21.59 10.79 -27.49
N ARG A 53 22.20 9.72 -26.98
CA ARG A 53 22.54 8.51 -27.75
C ARG A 53 21.31 7.83 -28.33
N LEU A 54 20.21 7.83 -27.58
CA LEU A 54 18.91 7.30 -28.00
C LEU A 54 18.11 8.28 -28.87
N ARG A 55 18.66 9.46 -29.19
CA ARG A 55 18.01 10.55 -29.93
C ARG A 55 16.72 11.05 -29.26
N ILE A 56 16.67 10.97 -27.94
CA ILE A 56 15.58 11.50 -27.14
C ILE A 56 15.87 12.99 -26.87
N PRO A 57 14.97 13.91 -27.24
CA PRO A 57 15.13 15.33 -26.96
C PRO A 57 15.33 15.62 -25.47
N VAL A 58 16.33 16.44 -25.16
CA VAL A 58 16.59 16.95 -23.81
C VAL A 58 16.05 18.38 -23.73
N VAL A 59 15.07 18.60 -22.85
CA VAL A 59 14.40 19.89 -22.65
C VAL A 59 14.77 20.43 -21.28
N GLU A 60 15.30 21.65 -21.27
CA GLU A 60 15.62 22.35 -20.03
C GLU A 60 14.42 23.13 -19.49
N MET A 61 14.19 23.10 -18.18
CA MET A 61 13.12 23.85 -17.53
C MET A 61 13.43 24.21 -16.08
N GLU A 62 12.68 25.18 -15.54
CA GLU A 62 12.81 25.58 -14.15
C GLU A 62 12.35 24.49 -13.17
N GLY A 63 12.99 24.44 -12.00
CA GLY A 63 12.66 23.46 -10.97
C GLY A 63 11.20 23.53 -10.52
N GLY A 64 10.65 24.73 -10.33
CA GLY A 64 9.24 24.92 -9.94
C GLY A 64 8.26 24.40 -10.99
N THR A 65 8.57 24.55 -12.29
CA THR A 65 7.80 23.98 -13.38
C THR A 65 7.80 22.46 -13.33
N LEU A 66 8.98 21.86 -13.11
CA LEU A 66 9.12 20.41 -12.98
C LEU A 66 8.39 19.86 -11.74
N THR A 67 8.43 20.58 -10.61
CA THR A 67 7.65 20.24 -9.40
C THR A 67 6.15 20.29 -9.70
N ALA A 68 5.67 21.32 -10.39
CA ALA A 68 4.27 21.46 -10.77
C ALA A 68 3.80 20.32 -11.71
N LEU A 69 4.65 19.89 -12.65
CA LEU A 69 4.39 18.77 -13.53
C LEU A 69 4.38 17.42 -12.80
N ALA A 70 5.34 17.20 -11.90
CA ALA A 70 5.44 15.97 -11.12
C ALA A 70 4.33 15.83 -10.08
N GLY A 71 3.80 16.96 -9.58
CA GLY A 71 2.82 16.96 -8.49
C GLY A 71 3.44 16.68 -7.11
N PHE A 72 4.77 16.63 -7.01
CA PHE A 72 5.52 16.41 -5.78
C PHE A 72 6.93 17.03 -5.87
N ASP A 73 7.55 17.30 -4.72
CA ASP A 73 8.95 17.73 -4.62
C ASP A 73 9.90 16.52 -4.46
N GLY A 74 11.17 16.66 -4.89
CA GLY A 74 12.14 15.56 -4.85
C GLY A 74 12.30 14.82 -6.17
N HIS A 75 11.94 15.45 -7.29
CA HIS A 75 12.27 15.01 -8.66
C HIS A 75 13.78 15.07 -8.98
N GLN A 76 14.62 15.58 -8.06
CA GLN A 76 16.09 15.61 -8.17
C GLN A 76 16.63 16.38 -9.39
N GLY A 77 15.80 17.21 -10.03
CA GLY A 77 16.14 17.96 -11.24
C GLY A 77 15.98 17.20 -12.56
N VAL A 78 15.34 16.02 -12.56
CA VAL A 78 15.16 15.21 -13.78
C VAL A 78 13.78 14.55 -13.82
N ALA A 79 13.20 14.47 -15.01
CA ALA A 79 12.09 13.58 -15.31
C ALA A 79 12.16 13.08 -16.75
N LEU A 80 11.49 11.96 -17.02
CA LEU A 80 11.35 11.38 -18.34
C LEU A 80 9.88 11.35 -18.70
N VAL A 81 9.53 11.91 -19.84
CA VAL A 81 8.21 11.74 -20.45
C VAL A 81 8.26 10.47 -21.28
N VAL A 82 7.41 9.51 -20.94
CA VAL A 82 7.32 8.20 -21.60
C VAL A 82 5.90 7.96 -22.10
N ALA A 83 5.71 7.00 -23.00
CA ALA A 83 4.38 6.53 -23.38
C ALA A 83 3.62 6.05 -22.14
N ALA A 84 2.29 6.14 -22.12
CA ALA A 84 1.46 5.72 -21.00
C ALA A 84 1.71 4.25 -20.59
N ARG A 85 1.62 3.99 -19.28
CA ARG A 85 1.74 2.64 -18.73
C ARG A 85 0.65 1.73 -19.26
N ARG A 86 1.03 0.51 -19.64
CA ARG A 86 0.09 -0.58 -19.91
C ARG A 86 -0.07 -1.42 -18.66
N TYR A 87 -1.32 -1.66 -18.28
CA TYR A 87 -1.64 -2.60 -17.21
C TYR A 87 -1.73 -4.01 -17.80
N ALA A 88 -1.23 -4.97 -17.03
CA ALA A 88 -1.30 -6.38 -17.36
C ALA A 88 -2.66 -6.97 -16.99
N ALA A 89 -3.01 -8.08 -17.61
CA ALA A 89 -4.11 -8.93 -17.18
C ALA A 89 -3.62 -9.94 -16.11
N LEU A 90 -4.56 -10.57 -15.41
CA LEU A 90 -4.23 -11.61 -14.44
C LEU A 90 -3.56 -12.82 -15.10
N GLU A 91 -3.97 -13.12 -16.33
CA GLU A 91 -3.40 -14.17 -17.19
C GLU A 91 -1.91 -13.96 -17.43
N ASP A 92 -1.46 -12.72 -17.63
CA ASP A 92 -0.05 -12.40 -17.87
C ASP A 92 0.80 -12.75 -16.63
N VAL A 93 0.25 -12.52 -15.44
CA VAL A 93 0.92 -12.86 -14.16
C VAL A 93 1.12 -14.36 -14.03
N ILE A 94 0.09 -15.14 -14.35
CA ILE A 94 0.15 -16.61 -14.31
C ILE A 94 1.11 -17.13 -15.39
N ALA A 95 1.05 -16.58 -16.60
CA ALA A 95 1.93 -16.94 -17.70
C ALA A 95 3.41 -16.64 -17.36
N ARG A 96 3.69 -15.51 -16.69
CA ARG A 96 5.05 -15.16 -16.22
C ARG A 96 5.58 -16.17 -15.21
N ALA A 97 4.75 -16.62 -14.27
CA ALA A 97 5.15 -17.64 -13.29
C ALA A 97 5.45 -18.98 -13.97
N LEU A 98 4.56 -19.42 -14.88
CA LEU A 98 4.75 -20.65 -15.64
C LEU A 98 6.02 -20.62 -16.51
N ALA A 99 6.27 -19.51 -17.20
CA ALA A 99 7.48 -19.33 -18.03
C ALA A 99 8.78 -19.40 -17.22
N ARG A 100 8.72 -19.07 -15.92
CA ARG A 100 9.85 -19.19 -14.98
C ARG A 100 9.94 -20.56 -14.30
N GLY A 101 8.96 -21.44 -14.49
CA GLY A 101 8.87 -22.71 -13.77
C GLY A 101 8.62 -22.52 -12.27
N GLU A 102 8.04 -21.39 -11.87
CA GLU A 102 7.83 -21.00 -10.47
C GLU A 102 6.34 -21.08 -10.12
N PRO A 103 5.98 -21.46 -8.88
CA PRO A 103 4.61 -21.34 -8.45
C PRO A 103 4.19 -19.86 -8.34
N PRO A 104 3.01 -19.46 -8.84
CA PRO A 104 2.57 -18.07 -8.84
C PRO A 104 2.71 -17.39 -7.48
N PHE A 105 3.21 -16.16 -7.49
CA PHE A 105 3.39 -15.34 -6.31
C PHE A 105 2.90 -13.94 -6.59
N VAL A 106 1.83 -13.53 -5.91
CA VAL A 106 1.07 -12.33 -6.22
C VAL A 106 0.93 -11.46 -4.98
N LEU A 107 1.10 -10.15 -5.15
CA LEU A 107 0.75 -9.17 -4.12
C LEU A 107 -0.60 -8.54 -4.49
N VAL A 108 -1.50 -8.44 -3.52
CA VAL A 108 -2.82 -7.82 -3.70
C VAL A 108 -2.94 -6.68 -2.70
N LEU A 109 -3.26 -5.49 -3.22
CA LEU A 109 -3.36 -4.26 -2.44
C LEU A 109 -4.81 -3.84 -2.35
N ASP A 110 -5.38 -3.90 -1.15
CA ASP A 110 -6.74 -3.45 -0.89
C ASP A 110 -6.73 -2.05 -0.29
N SER A 111 -7.18 -1.08 -1.09
CA SER A 111 -7.46 0.29 -0.64
C SER A 111 -6.24 0.99 0.00
N LEU A 112 -5.04 0.79 -0.57
CA LEU A 112 -3.82 1.46 -0.13
C LEU A 112 -3.72 2.84 -0.80
N GLU A 113 -3.95 3.90 -0.02
CA GLU A 113 -4.07 5.27 -0.54
C GLU A 113 -2.75 6.06 -0.51
N ASP A 114 -1.83 5.75 0.41
CA ASP A 114 -0.57 6.47 0.56
C ASP A 114 0.46 6.06 -0.52
N PRO A 115 0.93 7.00 -1.38
CA PRO A 115 1.94 6.74 -2.40
C PRO A 115 3.25 6.17 -1.84
N GLN A 116 3.63 6.56 -0.61
CA GLN A 116 4.88 6.11 -0.01
C GLN A 116 4.80 4.63 0.40
N ASN A 117 3.69 4.24 1.02
CA ASN A 117 3.39 2.84 1.31
C ASN A 117 3.31 1.99 0.05
N LEU A 118 2.62 2.46 -0.99
CA LEU A 118 2.55 1.74 -2.27
C LEU A 118 3.94 1.56 -2.86
N GLY A 119 4.72 2.63 -2.99
CA GLY A 119 6.07 2.55 -3.54
C GLY A 119 6.97 1.60 -2.75
N THR A 120 6.87 1.61 -1.42
CA THR A 120 7.61 0.67 -0.56
C THR A 120 7.21 -0.77 -0.82
N LEU A 121 5.91 -1.07 -0.94
CA LEU A 121 5.44 -2.42 -1.24
C LEU A 121 5.81 -2.89 -2.64
N LEU A 122 5.75 -2.02 -3.65
CA LEU A 122 6.19 -2.37 -5.00
C LEU A 122 7.69 -2.71 -5.02
N ARG A 123 8.52 -1.96 -4.28
CA ARG A 123 9.95 -2.30 -4.13
C ARG A 123 10.16 -3.64 -3.45
N SER A 124 9.44 -3.88 -2.37
CA SER A 124 9.52 -5.17 -1.66
C SER A 124 9.01 -6.31 -2.53
N ALA A 125 7.96 -6.09 -3.33
CA ALA A 125 7.39 -7.09 -4.24
C ALA A 125 8.38 -7.46 -5.35
N ASP A 126 8.99 -6.47 -6.00
CA ASP A 126 10.01 -6.68 -7.02
C ASP A 126 11.22 -7.45 -6.43
N ALA A 127 11.73 -6.98 -5.29
CA ALA A 127 12.84 -7.63 -4.59
C ALA A 127 12.50 -9.05 -4.08
N ALA A 128 11.24 -9.32 -3.75
CA ALA A 128 10.77 -10.64 -3.33
C ALA A 128 10.44 -11.58 -4.51
N GLY A 129 10.59 -11.13 -5.76
CA GLY A 129 10.27 -11.95 -6.94
C GLY A 129 8.77 -12.16 -7.16
N VAL A 130 7.94 -11.23 -6.71
CA VAL A 130 6.50 -11.25 -6.99
C VAL A 130 6.28 -11.15 -8.50
N HIS A 131 5.39 -11.99 -9.03
CA HIS A 131 5.08 -12.08 -10.46
C HIS A 131 4.18 -10.94 -10.93
N GLY A 132 3.28 -10.48 -10.06
CA GLY A 132 2.37 -9.38 -10.35
C GLY A 132 1.74 -8.78 -9.11
N VAL A 133 1.30 -7.53 -9.25
CA VAL A 133 0.65 -6.75 -8.20
C VAL A 133 -0.74 -6.33 -8.66
N LEU A 134 -1.76 -6.74 -7.90
CA LEU A 134 -3.16 -6.38 -8.13
C LEU A 134 -3.57 -5.24 -7.22
N PHE A 135 -4.33 -4.29 -7.77
CA PHE A 135 -4.89 -3.17 -7.00
C PHE A 135 -6.20 -2.69 -7.63
N PRO A 136 -7.09 -2.02 -6.85
CA PRO A 136 -8.34 -1.51 -7.38
C PRO A 136 -8.14 -0.34 -8.36
N THR A 137 -8.99 -0.24 -9.38
CA THR A 137 -9.06 0.91 -10.31
C THR A 137 -9.77 2.12 -9.71
N ARG A 138 -10.70 1.90 -8.77
CA ARG A 138 -11.55 2.93 -8.16
C ARG A 138 -10.95 3.44 -6.84
N ARG A 139 -11.16 4.74 -6.54
CA ARG A 139 -10.66 5.51 -5.37
C ARG A 139 -9.21 6.03 -5.48
N ALA A 140 -8.90 6.63 -6.64
CA ALA A 140 -7.61 7.17 -7.10
C ALA A 140 -6.72 6.11 -7.76
N ALA A 141 -6.02 6.51 -8.82
CA ALA A 141 -4.99 5.68 -9.45
C ALA A 141 -3.90 5.45 -8.38
N PRO A 142 -3.73 4.22 -7.85
CA PRO A 142 -2.78 4.01 -6.76
C PRO A 142 -1.36 4.39 -7.21
N LEU A 143 -1.05 4.16 -8.49
CA LEU A 143 0.25 4.44 -9.07
C LEU A 143 0.41 5.91 -9.55
N THR A 144 0.29 6.86 -8.64
CA THR A 144 0.62 8.27 -8.91
C THR A 144 2.12 8.47 -9.24
N PRO A 145 2.53 9.59 -9.86
CA PRO A 145 3.96 9.89 -10.05
C PRO A 145 4.77 9.85 -8.75
N ALA A 146 4.17 10.24 -7.63
CA ALA A 146 4.79 10.14 -6.31
C ALA A 146 5.00 8.67 -5.89
N ALA A 147 4.06 7.78 -6.17
CA ALA A 147 4.21 6.35 -5.90
C ALA A 147 5.26 5.70 -6.80
N VAL A 148 5.29 6.06 -8.10
CA VAL A 148 6.35 5.64 -9.03
C VAL A 148 7.72 6.06 -8.50
N LYS A 149 7.84 7.32 -8.05
CA LYS A 149 9.06 7.82 -7.41
C LYS A 149 9.43 7.05 -6.15
N ALA A 150 8.47 6.82 -5.25
CA ALA A 150 8.68 6.06 -4.01
C ALA A 150 9.09 4.61 -4.29
N SER A 151 8.60 4.03 -5.39
CA SER A 151 8.98 2.70 -5.86
C SER A 151 10.41 2.62 -6.40
N ALA A 152 11.11 3.74 -6.55
CA ALA A 152 12.47 3.79 -7.09
C ALA A 152 12.64 3.04 -8.42
N GLY A 153 11.57 2.94 -9.22
CA GLY A 153 11.55 2.27 -10.52
C GLY A 153 11.12 0.78 -10.51
N ALA A 154 10.88 0.18 -9.34
CA ALA A 154 10.38 -1.20 -9.22
C ALA A 154 9.06 -1.43 -9.97
N SER A 155 8.25 -0.37 -10.13
CA SER A 155 7.01 -0.40 -10.92
C SER A 155 7.23 -0.71 -12.41
N GLU A 156 8.44 -0.59 -12.95
CA GLU A 156 8.75 -0.94 -14.34
C GLU A 156 9.04 -2.43 -14.54
N HIS A 157 9.33 -3.17 -13.47
CA HIS A 157 9.72 -4.61 -13.52
C HIS A 157 8.58 -5.55 -13.11
N LEU A 158 7.51 -4.99 -12.55
CA LEU A 158 6.33 -5.70 -12.06
C LEU A 158 5.19 -5.68 -13.08
N LEU A 159 4.47 -6.79 -13.21
CA LEU A 159 3.18 -6.79 -13.89
C LEU A 159 2.14 -6.17 -12.97
N LEU A 160 1.69 -4.96 -13.33
CA LEU A 160 0.69 -4.22 -12.57
C LEU A 160 -0.70 -4.49 -13.16
N VAL A 161 -1.60 -5.05 -12.35
CA VAL A 161 -2.95 -5.44 -12.75
C VAL A 161 -3.95 -4.55 -12.03
N ALA A 162 -4.68 -3.75 -12.80
CA ALA A 162 -5.75 -2.92 -12.27
C ALA A 162 -7.07 -3.70 -12.31
N ALA A 163 -7.73 -3.85 -11.16
CA ALA A 163 -8.96 -4.64 -11.01
C ALA A 163 -10.16 -3.76 -10.65
N ASP A 164 -11.26 -3.86 -11.40
CA ASP A 164 -12.53 -3.16 -11.09
C ASP A 164 -13.30 -3.83 -9.94
N ASP A 165 -13.12 -5.14 -9.80
CA ASP A 165 -13.61 -6.00 -8.72
C ASP A 165 -12.44 -6.83 -8.15
N LEU A 166 -11.86 -6.34 -7.06
CA LEU A 166 -10.74 -6.99 -6.40
C LEU A 166 -11.15 -8.33 -5.76
N ALA A 167 -12.39 -8.45 -5.25
CA ALA A 167 -12.87 -9.68 -4.64
C ALA A 167 -13.13 -10.76 -5.70
N GLY A 168 -13.62 -10.37 -6.87
CA GLY A 168 -13.71 -11.23 -8.05
C GLY A 168 -12.35 -11.69 -8.55
N ALA A 169 -11.34 -10.80 -8.59
CA ALA A 169 -9.98 -11.16 -8.95
C ALA A 169 -9.35 -12.17 -7.96
N LEU A 170 -9.61 -12.02 -6.66
CA LEU A 170 -9.19 -13.01 -5.65
C LEU A 170 -9.89 -14.36 -5.83
N ALA A 171 -11.19 -14.36 -6.19
CA ALA A 171 -11.90 -15.58 -6.51
C ALA A 171 -11.27 -16.32 -7.69
N GLU A 172 -10.82 -15.58 -8.71
CA GLU A 172 -10.12 -16.14 -9.86
C GLU A 172 -8.76 -16.74 -9.48
N LEU A 173 -7.99 -16.05 -8.64
CA LEU A 173 -6.75 -16.58 -8.10
C LEU A 173 -6.97 -17.90 -7.34
N HIS A 174 -8.03 -17.97 -6.53
CA HIS A 174 -8.39 -19.20 -5.81
C HIS A 174 -8.76 -20.34 -6.79
N ARG A 175 -9.55 -20.07 -7.84
CA ARG A 175 -9.86 -21.07 -8.89
C ARG A 175 -8.62 -21.60 -9.61
N ARG A 176 -7.56 -20.78 -9.68
CA ARG A 176 -6.25 -21.16 -10.25
C ARG A 176 -5.32 -21.82 -9.24
N GLY A 177 -5.81 -22.11 -8.03
CA GLY A 177 -5.08 -22.83 -6.99
C GLY A 177 -4.12 -21.97 -6.17
N LEU A 178 -4.20 -20.64 -6.25
CA LEU A 178 -3.44 -19.76 -5.37
C LEU A 178 -4.13 -19.69 -4.01
N ARG A 179 -3.35 -19.90 -2.95
CA ARG A 179 -3.78 -19.62 -1.58
C ARG A 179 -3.73 -18.12 -1.31
N VAL A 180 -4.79 -17.57 -0.73
CA VAL A 180 -4.90 -16.15 -0.37
C VAL A 180 -4.61 -15.97 1.11
N VAL A 181 -3.54 -15.24 1.43
CA VAL A 181 -3.10 -14.98 2.81
C VAL A 181 -3.20 -13.49 3.12
N GLY A 182 -3.90 -13.17 4.21
CA GLY A 182 -4.05 -11.80 4.71
C GLY A 182 -3.33 -11.58 6.04
N ALA A 183 -2.89 -10.34 6.29
CA ALA A 183 -2.31 -9.95 7.58
C ALA A 183 -3.41 -9.48 8.55
N GLU A 184 -3.45 -10.02 9.76
CA GLU A 184 -4.31 -9.53 10.84
C GLU A 184 -3.67 -9.72 12.22
N ALA A 185 -3.75 -8.69 13.07
CA ALA A 185 -3.09 -8.71 14.38
C ALA A 185 -3.61 -9.82 15.30
N GLY A 186 -4.91 -10.13 15.22
CA GLY A 186 -5.58 -11.16 16.03
C GLY A 186 -5.52 -12.57 15.47
N ALA A 187 -4.82 -12.80 14.35
CA ALA A 187 -4.81 -14.11 13.71
C ALA A 187 -4.15 -15.18 14.60
N PRO A 188 -4.70 -16.42 14.64
CA PRO A 188 -4.20 -17.48 15.53
C PRO A 188 -2.82 -18.02 15.10
N LEU A 189 -2.51 -18.00 13.81
CA LEU A 189 -1.20 -18.41 13.28
C LEU A 189 -0.27 -17.21 13.11
N THR A 190 1.02 -17.40 13.38
CA THR A 190 2.02 -16.41 12.99
C THR A 190 2.42 -16.61 11.53
N HIS A 191 2.99 -15.57 10.91
CA HIS A 191 3.54 -15.65 9.55
C HIS A 191 4.56 -16.79 9.36
N ARG A 192 5.24 -17.23 10.42
CA ARG A 192 6.22 -18.34 10.40
C ARG A 192 5.58 -19.72 10.53
N ASP A 193 4.44 -19.81 11.21
CA ASP A 193 3.72 -21.07 11.40
C ASP A 193 2.85 -21.41 10.18
N ALA A 194 2.45 -20.37 9.43
CA ALA A 194 1.69 -20.52 8.22
C ALA A 194 2.56 -21.01 7.06
N ASP A 195 1.99 -21.88 6.23
CA ASP A 195 2.61 -22.33 5.00
C ASP A 195 2.40 -21.30 3.88
N LEU A 196 3.46 -20.54 3.58
CA LEU A 196 3.55 -19.51 2.55
C LEU A 196 4.29 -20.00 1.28
N ARG A 197 4.41 -21.33 1.10
CA ARG A 197 5.04 -21.95 -0.07
C ARG A 197 4.01 -22.17 -1.18
N GLY A 198 4.48 -22.58 -2.36
CA GLY A 198 3.61 -22.90 -3.49
C GLY A 198 2.92 -21.67 -4.08
N ALA A 199 1.74 -21.84 -4.67
CA ALA A 199 1.02 -20.76 -5.34
C ALA A 199 0.32 -19.87 -4.28
N LEU A 200 0.68 -18.57 -4.23
CA LEU A 200 0.33 -17.67 -3.12
C LEU A 200 -0.07 -16.27 -3.61
N ALA A 201 -1.12 -15.73 -3.01
CA ALA A 201 -1.49 -14.32 -3.06
C ALA A 201 -1.41 -13.73 -1.64
N VAL A 202 -0.55 -12.74 -1.43
CA VAL A 202 -0.47 -11.98 -0.16
C VAL A 202 -1.34 -10.73 -0.29
N VAL A 203 -2.27 -10.53 0.63
CA VAL A 203 -3.20 -9.40 0.63
C VAL A 203 -2.82 -8.41 1.73
N VAL A 204 -2.61 -7.15 1.35
CA VAL A 204 -2.30 -6.05 2.25
C VAL A 204 -3.43 -5.04 2.20
N GLY A 205 -4.01 -4.73 3.37
CA GLY A 205 -5.11 -3.78 3.51
C GLY A 205 -4.66 -2.35 3.79
N SER A 206 -5.64 -1.46 3.86
CA SER A 206 -5.41 -0.05 4.18
C SER A 206 -4.90 0.10 5.61
N GLU A 207 -4.17 1.18 5.86
CA GLU A 207 -3.85 1.58 7.21
C GLU A 207 -5.14 1.90 7.99
N GLY A 208 -5.18 1.51 9.27
CA GLY A 208 -6.31 1.74 10.17
C GLY A 208 -7.52 0.83 9.93
N ARG A 209 -8.03 0.73 8.70
CA ARG A 209 -9.24 -0.06 8.39
C ARG A 209 -8.94 -1.53 8.06
N GLY A 210 -7.72 -1.85 7.67
CA GLY A 210 -7.33 -3.20 7.26
C GLY A 210 -7.97 -3.58 5.93
N LEU A 211 -8.35 -4.86 5.79
CA LEU A 211 -9.01 -5.37 4.59
C LEU A 211 -10.49 -4.98 4.57
N SER A 212 -10.98 -4.58 3.40
CA SER A 212 -12.40 -4.41 3.13
C SER A 212 -13.16 -5.73 3.32
N ALA A 213 -14.43 -5.66 3.71
CA ALA A 213 -15.23 -6.85 3.96
C ALA A 213 -15.25 -7.82 2.74
N PRO A 214 -15.48 -7.38 1.48
CA PRO A 214 -15.49 -8.30 0.33
C PRO A 214 -14.17 -9.04 0.13
N VAL A 215 -13.03 -8.36 0.32
CA VAL A 215 -11.70 -8.94 0.21
C VAL A 215 -11.44 -9.91 1.37
N ARG A 216 -11.81 -9.52 2.59
CA ARG A 216 -11.65 -10.33 3.80
C ARG A 216 -12.32 -11.71 3.67
N HIS A 217 -13.51 -11.78 3.05
CA HIS A 217 -14.23 -13.04 2.83
C HIS A 217 -13.55 -13.97 1.81
N ARG A 218 -12.57 -13.48 1.05
CA ARG A 218 -11.80 -14.25 0.05
C ARG A 218 -10.42 -14.68 0.56
N VAL A 219 -10.07 -14.33 1.80
CA VAL A 219 -8.81 -14.75 2.41
C VAL A 219 -8.96 -16.16 2.97
N ASP A 220 -8.10 -17.07 2.53
CA ASP A 220 -8.09 -18.46 3.01
C ASP A 220 -7.47 -18.55 4.41
N LEU A 221 -6.46 -17.73 4.69
CA LEU A 221 -5.74 -17.73 5.96
C LEU A 221 -5.33 -16.33 6.40
N PHE A 222 -5.63 -16.01 7.66
CA PHE A 222 -5.07 -14.85 8.34
C PHE A 222 -3.82 -15.23 9.13
N VAL A 223 -2.79 -14.38 9.05
CA VAL A 223 -1.55 -14.52 9.81
C VAL A 223 -1.22 -13.25 10.57
N ARG A 224 -0.58 -13.40 11.74
CA ARG A 224 -0.07 -12.26 12.52
C ARG A 224 1.44 -12.17 12.47
N ILE A 225 1.93 -10.95 12.60
CA ILE A 225 3.33 -10.66 12.91
C ILE A 225 3.42 -10.47 14.43
N PRO A 226 4.15 -11.31 15.18
CA PRO A 226 4.26 -11.18 16.63
C PRO A 226 4.83 -9.82 17.04
N MET A 227 4.07 -9.07 17.82
CA MET A 227 4.48 -7.77 18.38
C MET A 227 4.94 -7.95 19.83
N ARG A 228 6.15 -7.48 20.15
CA ARG A 228 6.70 -7.51 21.53
C ARG A 228 6.66 -6.15 22.23
N GLY A 229 6.29 -5.10 21.49
CA GLY A 229 6.22 -3.72 21.97
C GLY A 229 4.84 -3.33 22.46
N ARG A 230 4.67 -2.03 22.77
CA ARG A 230 3.41 -1.45 23.23
C ARG A 230 2.47 -0.99 22.11
N VAL A 231 2.97 -0.96 20.87
CA VAL A 231 2.18 -0.55 19.69
C VAL A 231 1.32 -1.70 19.20
N ALA A 232 0.12 -1.38 18.71
CA ALA A 232 -0.89 -2.36 18.32
C ALA A 232 -0.62 -3.00 16.96
N SER A 233 0.09 -2.31 16.06
CA SER A 233 0.34 -2.78 14.70
C SER A 233 1.59 -2.15 14.08
N LEU A 234 2.04 -2.72 12.97
CA LEU A 234 3.03 -2.14 12.08
C LEU A 234 2.32 -1.32 10.98
N ASN A 235 3.08 -0.43 10.36
CA ASN A 235 2.71 0.18 9.08
C ASN A 235 2.41 -0.92 8.03
N ALA A 236 1.39 -0.70 7.18
CA ALA A 236 0.90 -1.72 6.26
C ALA A 236 1.97 -2.17 5.25
N ALA A 237 2.78 -1.23 4.75
CA ALA A 237 3.86 -1.56 3.82
C ALA A 237 4.97 -2.39 4.48
N VAL A 238 5.31 -2.10 5.74
CA VAL A 238 6.26 -2.88 6.52
C VAL A 238 5.71 -4.28 6.79
N ALA A 239 4.45 -4.40 7.23
CA ALA A 239 3.82 -5.69 7.48
C ALA A 239 3.77 -6.55 6.21
N GLY A 240 3.32 -5.98 5.09
CA GLY A 240 3.33 -6.68 3.80
C GLY A 240 4.73 -7.10 3.37
N SER A 241 5.74 -6.24 3.53
CA SER A 241 7.13 -6.57 3.23
C SER A 241 7.65 -7.76 4.05
N ILE A 242 7.32 -7.82 5.35
CA ILE A 242 7.68 -8.96 6.21
C ILE A 242 7.05 -10.25 5.68
N LEU A 243 5.77 -10.23 5.30
CA LEU A 243 5.10 -11.40 4.73
C LEU A 243 5.70 -11.84 3.39
N LEU A 244 6.05 -10.89 2.53
CA LEU A 244 6.66 -11.19 1.24
C LEU A 244 8.02 -11.89 1.42
N PHE A 245 8.87 -11.36 2.29
CA PHE A 245 10.20 -11.95 2.53
C PHE A 245 10.15 -13.23 3.37
N GLU A 246 9.15 -13.42 4.23
CA GLU A 246 8.89 -14.72 4.85
C GLU A 246 8.51 -15.76 3.79
N ALA A 247 7.64 -15.44 2.83
CA ALA A 247 7.30 -16.34 1.74
C ALA A 247 8.55 -16.69 0.91
N VAL A 248 9.44 -15.72 0.63
CA VAL A 248 10.73 -15.98 -0.04
C VAL A 248 11.57 -16.97 0.77
N ALA A 249 11.70 -16.75 2.09
CA ALA A 249 12.49 -17.61 2.96
C ALA A 249 11.95 -19.05 2.97
N GLN A 250 10.63 -19.23 3.09
CA GLN A 250 10.01 -20.55 3.09
C GLN A 250 10.08 -21.26 1.73
N ARG A 251 9.97 -20.52 0.62
CA ARG A 251 10.09 -21.06 -0.75
C ARG A 251 11.50 -21.51 -1.08
N ALA A 252 12.50 -20.90 -0.46
CA ALA A 252 13.90 -21.26 -0.65
C ALA A 252 14.33 -22.49 0.18
N ASP A 253 13.55 -22.91 1.18
CA ASP A 253 13.88 -24.05 2.04
C ASP A 253 13.63 -25.39 1.31
N PRO A 254 14.68 -26.16 0.95
CA PRO A 254 14.54 -27.44 0.25
C PRO A 254 13.85 -28.52 1.08
N ARG A 255 13.82 -28.37 2.41
CA ARG A 255 13.22 -29.32 3.35
C ARG A 255 11.71 -29.16 3.45
N ALA A 256 11.20 -28.06 2.92
CA ALA A 256 9.81 -27.65 3.05
C ALA A 256 9.05 -28.01 1.76
N GLN A 257 8.86 -29.29 1.43
CA GLN A 257 7.95 -29.65 0.33
C GLN A 257 6.50 -29.26 0.65
N ALA A 258 5.81 -28.69 -0.35
CA ALA A 258 4.48 -28.11 -0.25
C ALA A 258 3.45 -29.14 0.22
N ALA A 259 2.69 -28.80 1.26
CA ALA A 259 1.47 -29.54 1.56
C ALA A 259 0.48 -29.33 0.39
N PRO A 260 -0.20 -30.39 -0.10
CA PRO A 260 -1.17 -30.25 -1.18
C PRO A 260 -2.25 -29.21 -0.81
N PRO A 261 -2.81 -28.50 -1.81
CA PRO A 261 -3.86 -27.53 -1.56
C PRO A 261 -5.02 -28.23 -0.84
N ALA A 262 -5.44 -27.67 0.29
CA ALA A 262 -6.65 -28.12 0.95
C ALA A 262 -7.81 -27.89 -0.02
N THR A 263 -8.48 -28.97 -0.42
CA THR A 263 -9.74 -28.91 -1.14
C THR A 263 -10.71 -28.03 -0.35
N PRO A 264 -11.35 -27.02 -0.98
CA PRO A 264 -12.37 -26.25 -0.30
C PRO A 264 -13.51 -27.19 0.12
N ASP A 265 -13.95 -27.02 1.37
CA ASP A 265 -15.07 -27.76 1.94
C ASP A 265 -16.36 -27.42 1.15
N PRO A 266 -17.03 -28.41 0.51
CA PRO A 266 -18.26 -28.18 -0.24
C PRO A 266 -19.43 -27.67 0.63
N ALA A 267 -19.28 -27.59 1.96
CA ALA A 267 -20.32 -27.10 2.87
C ALA A 267 -20.54 -25.57 2.84
N ALA A 268 -19.72 -24.79 2.13
CA ALA A 268 -19.84 -23.33 2.09
C ALA A 268 -20.90 -22.79 1.10
N GLU A 269 -21.43 -23.61 0.19
CA GLU A 269 -22.40 -23.14 -0.84
C GLU A 269 -23.89 -23.27 -0.44
N GLY A 270 -24.21 -23.68 0.79
CA GLY A 270 -25.57 -24.09 1.16
C GLY A 270 -26.42 -23.17 2.04
N ARG A 271 -25.94 -21.99 2.48
CA ARG A 271 -26.72 -21.15 3.42
C ARG A 271 -27.23 -19.88 2.77
N GLY A 272 -28.43 -19.98 2.20
CA GLY A 272 -29.24 -18.83 1.80
C GLY A 272 -29.63 -17.93 2.99
N PRO A 273 -30.01 -16.67 2.74
CA PRO A 273 -30.29 -15.71 3.80
C PRO A 273 -31.58 -16.07 4.53
N VAL A 274 -31.49 -16.27 5.85
CA VAL A 274 -32.68 -16.43 6.72
C VAL A 274 -33.19 -15.04 7.08
N SER A 275 -34.36 -14.69 6.54
CA SER A 275 -35.10 -13.46 6.87
C SER A 275 -35.96 -13.70 8.11
N PRO A 276 -36.07 -12.76 9.07
CA PRO A 276 -37.02 -12.89 10.18
C PRO A 276 -38.38 -12.30 9.75
N ALA A 277 -39.39 -13.15 9.60
CA ALA A 277 -40.79 -12.72 9.52
C ALA A 277 -41.44 -12.91 10.90
N GLY A 278 -42.09 -11.85 11.38
CA GLY A 278 -42.71 -11.78 12.69
C GLY A 278 -44.01 -12.56 12.83
N SER A 279 -44.44 -12.69 14.08
CA SER A 279 -45.78 -13.06 14.48
C SER A 279 -46.12 -12.41 15.82
N GLU A 280 -47.04 -11.46 15.80
CA GLU A 280 -47.92 -11.03 16.90
C GLU A 280 -49.36 -11.49 16.56
N PRO A 281 -50.40 -11.35 17.41
CA PRO A 281 -50.44 -10.97 18.84
C PRO A 281 -51.45 -11.80 19.70
N ALA A 282 -51.40 -11.61 21.02
CA ALA A 282 -52.52 -11.58 21.98
C ALA A 282 -51.95 -11.07 23.31
N GLY A 283 -52.42 -10.03 24.02
CA GLY A 283 -53.70 -9.35 24.07
C GLY A 283 -54.27 -9.49 25.47
N THR A 284 -53.95 -8.58 26.41
CA THR A 284 -54.81 -8.18 27.56
C THR A 284 -54.19 -7.04 28.39
N GLY A 285 -54.86 -5.89 28.40
CA GLY A 285 -55.34 -5.19 29.61
C GLY A 285 -54.36 -4.39 30.49
N GLY A 286 -54.63 -3.08 30.60
CA GLY A 286 -54.64 -2.41 31.92
C GLY A 286 -53.85 -1.11 32.11
N LYS A 287 -54.54 0.03 31.97
CA LYS A 287 -54.55 1.26 32.82
C LYS A 287 -53.20 1.81 33.33
N SER A 288 -52.73 2.94 32.77
CA SER A 288 -52.85 4.32 33.29
C SER A 288 -52.15 4.61 34.64
N HIS A 289 -51.16 5.52 34.64
CA HIS A 289 -51.08 6.74 35.46
C HIS A 289 -49.80 7.54 35.15
N GLY A 290 -49.90 8.87 35.27
CA GLY A 290 -48.94 9.88 34.83
C GLY A 290 -47.70 10.12 35.74
N PRO A 291 -46.98 11.25 35.55
CA PRO A 291 -45.53 11.34 35.79
C PRO A 291 -45.08 12.10 37.07
N SER A 292 -43.77 11.94 37.38
CA SER A 292 -42.89 12.76 38.25
C SER A 292 -43.08 12.64 39.78
N PRO A 293 -42.10 13.00 40.67
CA PRO A 293 -40.98 13.96 40.48
C PRO A 293 -39.59 13.63 41.12
N ALA A 294 -38.60 14.45 40.73
CA ALA A 294 -37.46 15.08 41.44
C ALA A 294 -36.79 14.52 42.72
N GLY A 295 -35.46 14.75 42.78
CA GLY A 295 -34.60 14.83 43.99
C GLY A 295 -33.67 13.62 44.16
N GLY A 296 -32.39 13.68 44.53
CA GLY A 296 -31.49 14.73 44.99
C GLY A 296 -30.20 14.07 45.52
N SER A 297 -29.06 14.72 45.26
CA SER A 297 -27.74 14.75 45.95
C SER A 297 -27.23 13.62 46.88
N SER A 298 -25.89 13.47 46.83
CA SER A 298 -24.91 13.07 47.88
C SER A 298 -24.42 11.61 47.85
N VAL A 299 -23.16 11.23 48.12
CA VAL A 299 -21.89 11.89 48.48
C VAL A 299 -20.76 10.83 48.34
N LEU A 300 -19.51 11.25 48.07
CA LEU A 300 -18.25 10.46 48.04
C LEU A 300 -17.77 10.05 49.46
N PRO A 301 -16.69 9.27 49.68
CA PRO A 301 -15.30 9.83 49.61
C PRO A 301 -14.16 8.84 49.26
N GLY A 302 -12.98 9.42 48.95
CA GLY A 302 -11.65 8.79 49.03
C GLY A 302 -10.90 8.83 47.69
N GLU A 303 -9.67 9.32 47.54
CA GLU A 303 -8.65 9.88 48.44
C GLU A 303 -7.72 10.78 47.61
N ALA A 304 -7.17 11.80 48.26
CA ALA A 304 -6.31 12.82 47.68
C ALA A 304 -4.82 12.49 47.90
N MET A 305 -3.96 12.85 46.94
CA MET A 305 -2.56 13.13 47.21
C MET A 305 -2.14 14.38 46.43
N ALA A 306 -1.86 15.45 47.17
CA ALA A 306 -1.42 16.76 46.71
C ALA A 306 0.01 17.01 47.24
N LEU A 307 0.96 17.53 46.45
CA LEU A 307 1.48 18.93 46.43
C LEU A 307 3.01 18.84 46.14
N PRO A 308 3.76 19.94 45.89
CA PRO A 308 3.42 21.19 45.21
C PRO A 308 4.46 21.65 44.17
N ALA A 309 4.05 22.57 43.29
CA ALA A 309 4.94 23.52 42.62
C ALA A 309 5.22 24.73 43.53
N ARG A 310 6.46 25.25 43.53
CA ARG A 310 6.80 26.57 44.11
C ARG A 310 7.28 27.55 43.03
N ARG A 311 6.79 28.79 43.18
CA ARG A 311 6.91 29.97 42.33
C ARG A 311 8.23 30.72 42.50
N SER A 312 8.72 31.22 41.36
CA SER A 312 9.32 32.54 41.05
C SER A 312 9.87 33.47 42.15
N ALA A 313 11.06 34.03 41.88
CA ALA A 313 11.39 35.42 42.22
C ALA A 313 12.13 36.12 41.06
N ARG A 314 11.70 37.35 40.77
CA ARG A 314 12.25 38.37 39.83
C ARG A 314 13.57 38.93 40.41
N ARG A 315 14.49 39.67 39.74
CA ARG A 315 14.34 40.86 38.86
C ARG A 315 15.77 41.35 38.47
N ARG A 316 15.95 41.86 37.21
CA ARG A 316 16.77 43.03 36.73
C ARG A 316 18.32 43.03 36.95
N THR A 317 19.24 43.60 36.14
CA THR A 317 19.31 44.58 35.01
C THR A 317 20.77 44.58 34.47
N VAL A 318 21.03 44.41 33.16
CA VAL A 318 21.58 45.37 32.13
C VAL A 318 23.14 45.59 32.13
N PRO A 319 23.82 45.76 30.95
CA PRO A 319 25.25 45.46 30.66
C PRO A 319 26.13 46.77 30.55
N PRO A 320 27.38 46.87 29.99
CA PRO A 320 27.88 46.44 28.65
C PRO A 320 29.37 45.95 28.54
N THR A 321 29.72 45.58 27.29
CA THR A 321 30.99 45.28 26.54
C THR A 321 32.27 46.13 26.82
N PRO A 322 33.41 46.01 26.07
CA PRO A 322 34.18 44.88 25.48
C PRO A 322 35.73 45.03 25.71
N ARG A 323 36.57 44.12 25.19
CA ARG A 323 38.01 44.30 24.80
C ARG A 323 38.53 42.96 24.22
N ALA A 324 39.33 42.88 23.16
CA ALA A 324 39.98 43.84 22.28
C ALA A 324 40.11 43.22 20.87
#